data_AF-A0A2W4RLD8-F1
#
_entry.id   AF-A0A2W4RLD8-F1
#
_cell.length_a   1.000
_cell.length_b   1.000
_cell.length_c   1.000
_cell.angle_alpha   90.00
_cell.angle_beta   90.00
_cell.angle_gamma   90.00
#
_symmetry.space_group_name_H-M   'P 1'
#
loop_
_entity.id
_entity.type
_entity.pdbx_description
1 polymer ?
#
loop_
_entity_poly.entity_id
_entity_poly.type
_entity_poly.pdbx_seq_one_letter_code
_entity_poly.pdbx_strand_id
1 'polypeptide(L)'
;MLAILDTTPAVFVAIAIAVLMIAASVFIIFYHDRKHEELDQWVEFSFSRETLRNAAMYYRFMAVSMLVFYVLFTISCLLLQAEGHMIFSDGKEPIHAGPIAASLFTIDLVLRGGFFDIMEHFDLGVSPISMNRKMFWFVIYAFVFRMFYAVTLIKILISFVWIYGKIRMARQTFGSSSSQLRLFE
;
A
#
# COMPACT_ATOMS: atom_id res chain seq x y z
N MET A 1 -9.38 24.76 20.96
CA MET A 1 -8.31 23.86 20.45
C MET A 1 -8.55 23.60 18.96
N LEU A 2 -8.58 24.68 18.15
CA LEU A 2 -8.98 24.70 16.72
C LEU A 2 -8.32 25.90 16.01
N ALA A 3 -7.17 26.36 16.51
CA ALA A 3 -6.59 27.68 16.18
C ALA A 3 -5.28 27.61 15.39
N ILE A 4 -4.93 26.47 14.76
CA ILE A 4 -3.70 26.34 13.97
C ILE A 4 -3.96 25.51 12.71
N LEU A 5 -4.99 25.88 11.96
CA LEU A 5 -4.94 25.72 10.52
C LEU A 5 -4.73 27.12 9.97
N ASP A 6 -3.47 27.56 9.85
CA ASP A 6 -3.15 28.48 8.77
C ASP A 6 -3.49 27.71 7.49
N THR A 7 -4.71 27.90 7.00
CA THR A 7 -5.32 27.20 5.87
C THR A 7 -4.62 27.62 4.58
N THR A 8 -3.39 27.13 4.44
CA THR A 8 -2.52 27.31 3.31
C THR A 8 -2.91 26.32 2.21
N PRO A 9 -2.69 26.66 0.93
CA PRO A 9 -3.13 25.82 -0.17
C PRO A 9 -2.53 24.40 -0.12
N ALA A 10 -1.29 24.21 0.37
CA ALA A 10 -0.75 22.85 0.51
C ALA A 10 -1.47 22.02 1.59
N VAL A 11 -2.04 22.63 2.63
CA VAL A 11 -2.86 21.92 3.61
C VAL A 11 -4.16 21.42 2.98
N PHE A 12 -4.80 22.22 2.11
CA PHE A 12 -5.96 21.75 1.34
C PHE A 12 -5.61 20.61 0.40
N VAL A 13 -4.45 20.67 -0.26
CA VAL A 13 -3.95 19.57 -1.10
C VAL A 13 -3.73 18.31 -0.27
N ALA A 14 -3.12 18.42 0.92
CA ALA A 14 -2.92 17.28 1.82
C ALA A 14 -4.25 16.66 2.27
N ILE A 15 -5.24 17.48 2.64
CA ILE A 15 -6.58 17.01 3.01
C ILE A 15 -7.26 16.32 1.80
N ALA A 16 -7.19 16.91 0.61
CA ALA A 16 -7.75 16.33 -0.59
C ALA A 16 -7.12 14.96 -0.90
N ILE A 17 -5.79 14.85 -0.79
CA ILE A 17 -5.08 13.57 -0.96
C ILE A 17 -5.51 12.57 0.13
N ALA A 18 -5.68 12.99 1.38
CA ALA A 18 -6.17 12.13 2.47
C ALA A 18 -7.57 11.56 2.16
N VAL A 19 -8.49 12.42 1.73
CA VAL A 19 -9.85 12.00 1.34
C VAL A 19 -9.80 11.04 0.14
N LEU A 20 -8.97 11.34 -0.85
CA LEU A 20 -8.78 10.45 -2.00
C LEU A 20 -8.18 9.10 -1.60
N MET A 21 -7.25 9.05 -0.66
CA MET A 21 -6.69 7.80 -0.14
C MET A 21 -7.73 6.97 0.61
N ILE A 22 -8.59 7.60 1.41
CA ILE A 22 -9.70 6.91 2.09
C ILE A 22 -10.68 6.36 1.06
N ALA A 23 -11.12 7.19 0.10
CA ALA A 23 -12.03 6.77 -0.97
C ALA A 23 -11.42 5.64 -1.82
N ALA A 24 -10.14 5.75 -2.17
CA ALA A 24 -9.40 4.72 -2.90
C ALA A 24 -9.27 3.44 -2.07
N SER A 25 -9.03 3.52 -0.75
CA SER A 25 -9.01 2.34 0.13
C SER A 25 -10.33 1.59 0.07
N VAL A 26 -11.44 2.32 0.23
CA VAL A 26 -12.80 1.75 0.18
C VAL A 26 -13.07 1.15 -1.20
N PHE A 27 -12.74 1.88 -2.27
CA PHE A 27 -12.87 1.38 -3.64
C PHE A 27 -12.05 0.11 -3.87
N ILE A 28 -10.78 0.07 -3.43
CA ILE A 28 -9.91 -1.10 -3.54
C ILE A 28 -10.50 -2.28 -2.79
N ILE A 29 -11.09 -2.07 -1.60
CA ILE A 29 -11.74 -3.14 -0.84
C ILE A 29 -12.86 -3.78 -1.66
N PHE A 30 -13.82 -2.98 -2.14
CA PHE A 30 -14.95 -3.49 -2.93
C PHE A 30 -14.53 -4.06 -4.29
N TYR A 31 -13.60 -3.39 -4.97
CA TYR A 31 -13.08 -3.84 -6.26
C TYR A 31 -12.31 -5.16 -6.11
N HIS A 32 -11.53 -5.30 -5.05
CA HIS A 32 -10.85 -6.54 -4.71
C HIS A 32 -11.83 -7.67 -4.44
N ASP A 33 -12.87 -7.45 -3.63
CA ASP A 33 -13.80 -8.54 -3.27
C ASP A 33 -14.54 -9.05 -4.50
N ARG A 34 -15.02 -8.14 -5.36
CA ARG A 34 -15.65 -8.51 -6.64
C ARG A 34 -14.66 -9.26 -7.56
N LYS A 35 -13.42 -8.80 -7.66
CA LYS A 35 -12.40 -9.44 -8.52
C LYS A 35 -11.90 -10.76 -7.96
N HIS A 36 -11.87 -10.92 -6.65
CA HIS A 36 -11.51 -12.17 -5.99
C HIS A 36 -12.56 -13.24 -6.26
N GLU A 37 -13.86 -12.90 -6.17
CA GLU A 37 -14.95 -13.80 -6.54
C GLU A 37 -14.89 -14.24 -8.01
N GLU A 38 -14.65 -13.28 -8.93
CA GLU A 38 -14.44 -13.59 -10.35
C GLU A 38 -13.24 -14.54 -10.54
N LEU A 39 -12.10 -14.27 -9.90
CA LEU A 39 -10.92 -15.12 -10.00
C LEU A 39 -11.15 -16.52 -9.42
N ASP A 40 -11.89 -16.64 -8.31
CA ASP A 40 -12.22 -17.92 -7.70
C ASP A 40 -13.07 -18.78 -8.63
N GLN A 41 -14.09 -18.19 -9.26
CA GLN A 41 -14.89 -18.89 -10.27
C GLN A 41 -14.02 -19.35 -11.45
N TRP A 42 -13.13 -18.49 -11.95
CA TRP A 42 -12.31 -18.84 -13.11
C TRP A 42 -11.30 -19.95 -12.81
N VAL A 43 -10.73 -19.97 -11.60
CA VAL A 43 -9.81 -21.03 -11.16
C VAL A 43 -10.54 -22.36 -10.98
N GLU A 44 -11.80 -22.36 -10.55
CA GLU A 44 -12.62 -23.58 -10.40
C GLU A 44 -13.08 -24.17 -11.74
N PHE A 45 -13.43 -23.33 -12.72
CA PHE A 45 -13.95 -23.80 -14.01
C PHE A 45 -12.86 -24.16 -15.04
N SER A 46 -11.76 -23.40 -15.14
CA SER A 46 -10.66 -23.71 -16.07
C SER A 46 -9.41 -22.91 -15.74
N PHE A 47 -8.38 -23.60 -15.25
CA PHE A 47 -7.07 -22.99 -15.00
C PHE A 47 -6.37 -22.67 -16.34
N SER A 48 -6.63 -21.48 -16.89
CA SER A 48 -6.13 -21.03 -18.20
C SER A 48 -5.03 -19.97 -18.08
N ARG A 49 -4.20 -19.87 -19.13
CA ARG A 49 -3.17 -18.81 -19.27
C ARG A 49 -3.80 -17.40 -19.27
N GLU A 50 -5.04 -17.29 -19.72
CA GLU A 50 -5.78 -16.02 -19.73
C GLU A 50 -6.20 -15.60 -18.31
N THR A 51 -6.59 -16.55 -17.45
CA THR A 51 -6.89 -16.28 -16.04
C THR A 51 -5.67 -15.71 -15.31
N LEU A 52 -4.47 -16.29 -15.54
CA LEU A 52 -3.22 -15.77 -14.99
C LEU A 52 -2.88 -14.37 -15.51
N ARG A 53 -3.10 -14.11 -16.81
CA ARG A 53 -2.86 -12.77 -17.39
C ARG A 53 -3.79 -11.73 -16.77
N ASN A 54 -5.06 -12.07 -16.57
CA ASN A 54 -6.05 -11.19 -15.97
C ASN A 54 -5.73 -10.90 -14.50
N ALA A 55 -5.32 -11.92 -13.73
CA ALA A 55 -4.82 -11.74 -12.37
C ALA A 55 -3.58 -10.83 -12.33
N ALA A 56 -2.62 -11.02 -13.25
CA ALA A 56 -1.44 -10.17 -13.32
C ALA A 56 -1.77 -8.71 -13.67
N MET A 57 -2.72 -8.46 -14.59
CA MET A 57 -3.19 -7.11 -14.91
C MET A 57 -3.88 -6.46 -13.72
N TYR A 58 -4.66 -7.22 -12.95
CA TYR A 58 -5.29 -6.77 -11.71
C TYR A 58 -4.25 -6.32 -10.65
N TYR A 59 -3.23 -7.14 -10.38
CA TYR A 59 -2.17 -6.75 -9.46
C TYR A 59 -1.36 -5.56 -9.96
N ARG A 60 -1.10 -5.47 -11.27
CA ARG A 60 -0.44 -4.30 -11.87
C ARG A 60 -1.24 -3.03 -11.64
N PHE A 61 -2.56 -3.07 -11.82
CA PHE A 61 -3.41 -1.90 -11.59
C PHE A 61 -3.31 -1.42 -10.13
N MET A 62 -3.36 -2.33 -9.16
CA MET A 62 -3.22 -1.97 -7.75
C MET A 62 -1.81 -1.47 -7.40
N ALA A 63 -0.76 -2.06 -7.97
CA ALA A 63 0.61 -1.58 -7.75
C ALA A 63 0.82 -0.16 -8.33
N VAL A 64 0.24 0.12 -9.51
CA VAL A 64 0.31 1.46 -10.14
C VAL A 64 -0.46 2.49 -9.31
N SER A 65 -1.65 2.17 -8.80
CA SER A 65 -2.40 3.11 -7.97
C SER A 65 -1.64 3.45 -6.68
N MET A 66 -1.02 2.46 -6.03
CA MET A 66 -0.12 2.70 -4.90
C MET A 66 1.00 3.65 -5.29
N LEU A 67 1.75 3.37 -6.37
CA LEU A 67 2.84 4.23 -6.84
C LEU A 67 2.39 5.68 -7.09
N VAL A 68 1.20 5.90 -7.64
CA VAL A 68 0.65 7.25 -7.81
C VAL A 68 0.46 7.95 -6.47
N PHE A 69 -0.16 7.29 -5.49
CA PHE A 69 -0.33 7.85 -4.15
C PHE A 69 1.00 8.07 -3.41
N TYR A 70 2.01 7.22 -3.64
CA TYR A 70 3.38 7.43 -3.13
C TYR A 70 3.95 8.78 -3.62
N VAL A 71 3.86 9.02 -4.93
CA VAL A 71 4.39 10.24 -5.55
C VAL A 71 3.61 11.46 -5.08
N LEU A 72 2.27 11.38 -5.06
CA LEU A 72 1.42 12.48 -4.59
C LEU A 72 1.68 12.84 -3.14
N PHE A 73 1.85 11.85 -2.25
CA PHE A 73 2.17 12.09 -0.85
C PHE A 73 3.55 12.74 -0.69
N THR A 74 4.55 12.26 -1.43
CA THR A 74 5.91 12.82 -1.40
C THR A 74 5.92 14.28 -1.88
N ILE A 75 5.24 14.59 -2.99
CA ILE A 75 5.10 15.96 -3.49
C ILE A 75 4.34 16.83 -2.48
N SER A 76 3.27 16.31 -1.88
CA SER A 76 2.50 17.01 -0.84
C SER A 76 3.36 17.38 0.36
N CYS A 77 4.26 16.49 0.80
CA CYS A 77 5.21 16.81 1.88
C CYS A 77 6.16 17.94 1.47
N LEU A 78 6.69 17.91 0.25
CA LEU A 78 7.58 18.98 -0.25
C LEU A 78 6.87 20.32 -0.39
N LEU A 79 5.61 20.33 -0.82
CA LEU A 79 4.79 21.55 -0.89
C LEU A 79 4.54 22.14 0.51
N LEU A 80 4.19 21.30 1.49
CA LEU A 80 4.01 21.74 2.88
C LEU A 80 5.31 22.37 3.44
N GLN A 81 6.46 21.80 3.13
CA GLN A 81 7.75 22.38 3.53
C GLN A 81 8.07 23.69 2.83
N ALA A 82 7.73 23.81 1.55
CA ALA A 82 7.94 25.04 0.77
C ALA A 82 7.12 26.21 1.32
N GLU A 83 5.95 25.92 1.91
CA GLU A 83 5.11 26.90 2.61
C GLU A 83 5.56 27.20 4.04
N GLY A 84 6.65 26.59 4.51
CA GLY A 84 7.23 26.85 5.83
C GLY A 84 6.76 25.90 6.93
N HIS A 85 5.96 24.87 6.63
CA HIS A 85 5.53 23.89 7.62
C HIS A 85 6.69 22.96 7.99
N MET A 86 7.10 23.03 9.25
CA MET A 86 8.17 22.19 9.84
C MET A 86 7.66 20.77 10.17
N ILE A 87 7.33 20.00 9.14
CA ILE A 87 6.74 18.65 9.25
C ILE A 87 7.76 17.55 9.65
N PHE A 88 9.05 17.82 9.43
CA PHE A 88 10.14 16.87 9.69
C PHE A 88 10.99 17.31 10.89
N SER A 89 11.66 16.34 11.52
CA SER A 89 12.56 16.55 12.63
C SER A 89 13.73 15.58 12.60
N ASP A 90 14.92 16.06 12.97
CA ASP A 90 16.14 15.26 13.17
C ASP A 90 16.22 14.67 14.59
N GLY A 91 15.06 14.38 15.20
CA GLY A 91 14.94 13.86 16.57
C GLY A 91 15.08 14.90 17.69
N LYS A 92 15.64 16.08 17.41
CA LYS A 92 15.78 17.18 18.39
C LYS A 92 15.20 18.50 17.89
N GLU A 93 15.43 18.82 16.62
CA GLU A 93 15.00 20.09 16.02
C GLU A 93 14.13 19.88 14.78
N PRO A 94 13.19 20.81 14.50
CA PRO A 94 12.45 20.82 13.24
C PRO A 94 13.39 21.19 12.09
N ILE A 95 13.41 20.36 11.03
CA ILE A 95 14.28 20.57 9.86
C ILE A 95 13.50 20.57 8.56
N HIS A 96 14.03 21.28 7.57
CA HIS A 96 13.63 21.07 6.18
C HIS A 96 14.42 19.91 5.60
N ALA A 97 13.70 19.01 4.94
CA ALA A 97 14.17 17.79 4.33
C ALA A 97 14.23 18.00 2.81
N GLY A 98 15.30 17.56 2.18
CA GLY A 98 15.39 17.56 0.72
C GLY A 98 14.45 16.53 0.07
N PRO A 99 14.23 16.58 -1.26
CA PRO A 99 13.38 15.66 -2.00
C PRO A 99 13.73 14.17 -1.79
N ILE A 100 15.01 13.86 -1.68
CA ILE A 100 15.51 12.50 -1.44
C ILE A 100 15.16 12.03 -0.03
N ALA A 101 15.28 12.91 0.96
CA ALA A 101 14.99 12.52 2.34
C ALA A 101 13.48 12.39 2.59
N ALA A 102 12.67 13.25 1.95
CA ALA A 102 11.21 13.13 1.96
C ALA A 102 10.74 11.82 1.29
N SER A 103 11.36 11.41 0.18
CA SER A 103 11.01 10.15 -0.48
C SER A 103 11.43 8.93 0.36
N LEU A 104 12.61 8.96 0.98
CA LEU A 104 13.03 7.92 1.94
C LEU A 104 12.09 7.83 3.15
N PHE A 105 11.61 8.96 3.66
CA PHE A 105 10.58 8.99 4.69
C PHE A 105 9.26 8.37 4.21
N THR A 106 8.80 8.70 3.00
CA THR A 106 7.60 8.06 2.43
C THR A 106 7.79 6.55 2.30
N ILE A 107 8.98 6.09 1.87
CA ILE A 107 9.31 4.65 1.81
C ILE A 107 9.25 4.05 3.21
N ASP A 108 9.84 4.70 4.22
CA ASP A 108 9.80 4.23 5.61
C ASP A 108 8.36 4.07 6.11
N LEU A 109 7.46 5.02 5.79
CA LEU A 109 6.03 4.91 6.10
C LEU A 109 5.35 3.76 5.36
N VAL A 110 5.66 3.55 4.07
CA VAL A 110 5.13 2.42 3.29
C VAL A 110 5.59 1.09 3.88
N LEU A 111 6.87 0.98 4.23
CA LEU A 111 7.44 -0.24 4.80
C LEU A 111 6.86 -0.52 6.19
N ARG A 112 6.73 0.49 7.07
CA ARG A 112 6.06 0.37 8.37
C ARG A 112 4.57 0.06 8.26
N GLY A 113 3.93 0.44 7.16
CA GLY A 113 2.56 0.04 6.83
C GLY A 113 2.48 -1.41 6.34
N GLY A 114 3.40 -1.81 5.46
CA GLY A 114 3.39 -3.12 4.80
C GLY A 114 3.93 -4.29 5.63
N PHE A 115 5.03 -4.08 6.36
CA PHE A 115 5.64 -5.08 7.24
C PHE A 115 5.00 -5.12 8.63
N PHE A 116 4.01 -4.26 8.88
CA PHE A 116 3.46 -4.01 10.20
C PHE A 116 4.56 -3.71 11.23
N ASP A 117 4.17 -3.64 12.49
CA ASP A 117 4.92 -3.27 13.69
C ASP A 117 6.31 -3.93 13.86
N ILE A 118 6.72 -4.87 12.99
CA ILE A 118 8.07 -5.47 12.96
C ILE A 118 9.16 -4.39 12.84
N MET A 119 9.03 -3.43 11.92
CA MET A 119 10.04 -2.36 11.79
C MET A 119 10.07 -1.42 13.00
N GLU A 120 8.91 -1.21 13.63
CA GLU A 120 8.77 -0.39 14.84
C GLU A 120 9.29 -1.15 16.09
N HIS A 121 9.14 -2.47 16.11
CA HIS A 121 9.63 -3.37 17.15
C HIS A 121 11.15 -3.58 17.10
N PHE A 122 11.74 -3.58 15.90
CA PHE A 122 13.19 -3.71 15.69
C PHE A 122 13.92 -2.36 15.54
N ASP A 123 13.22 -1.24 15.70
CA ASP A 123 13.73 0.13 15.56
C ASP A 123 14.49 0.37 14.23
N LEU A 124 14.04 -0.31 13.17
CA LEU A 124 14.63 -0.22 11.83
C LEU A 124 14.03 0.98 11.10
N GLY A 125 14.75 2.10 11.09
CA GLY A 125 14.45 3.27 10.27
C GLY A 125 15.31 3.32 9.01
N VAL A 126 14.70 3.32 7.83
CA VAL A 126 15.41 3.58 6.56
C VAL A 126 15.57 5.09 6.35
N SER A 127 14.66 5.88 6.93
CA SER A 127 14.69 7.33 6.88
C SER A 127 15.63 7.91 7.96
N PRO A 128 16.57 8.81 7.60
CA PRO A 128 17.35 9.57 8.58
C PRO A 128 16.52 10.66 9.28
N ILE A 129 15.27 10.87 8.83
CA ILE A 129 14.39 11.95 9.28
C ILE A 129 13.15 11.38 9.95
N SER A 130 12.80 11.96 11.10
CA SER A 130 11.59 11.62 11.86
C SER A 130 10.49 12.65 11.64
N MET A 131 9.25 12.28 11.96
CA MET A 131 8.11 13.20 11.89
C MET A 131 8.07 14.11 13.12
N ASN A 132 7.80 15.39 12.92
CA ASN A 132 7.58 16.32 14.03
C ASN A 132 6.23 16.03 14.72
N ARG A 133 6.26 15.28 15.83
CA ARG A 133 5.08 14.89 16.61
C ARG A 133 4.29 16.07 17.19
N LYS A 134 4.88 17.28 17.26
CA LYS A 134 4.17 18.49 17.70
C LYS A 134 3.09 18.92 16.71
N MET A 135 3.21 18.53 15.43
CA MET A 135 2.23 18.83 14.38
C MET A 135 1.23 17.69 14.23
N PHE A 136 0.28 17.61 15.17
CA PHE A 136 -0.67 16.50 15.28
C PHE A 136 -1.49 16.23 13.99
N TRP A 137 -1.88 17.27 13.24
CA TRP A 137 -2.61 17.07 11.98
C TRP A 137 -1.78 16.29 10.94
N PHE A 138 -0.47 16.58 10.85
CA PHE A 138 0.43 15.88 9.93
C PHE A 138 0.63 14.43 10.37
N VAL A 139 0.63 14.17 11.68
CA VAL A 139 0.64 12.79 12.22
C VAL A 139 -0.58 12.02 11.75
N ILE A 140 -1.78 12.61 11.80
CA ILE A 140 -3.00 11.99 11.28
C ILE A 140 -2.89 11.75 9.76
N TYR A 141 -2.38 12.72 9.01
CA TYR A 141 -2.21 12.58 7.57
C TYR A 141 -1.26 11.44 7.18
N ALA A 142 -0.09 11.39 7.82
CA ALA A 142 0.87 10.29 7.64
C ALA A 142 0.29 8.93 8.08
N PHE A 143 -0.53 8.93 9.13
CA PHE A 143 -1.23 7.72 9.58
C PHE A 143 -2.25 7.22 8.55
N VAL A 144 -3.05 8.11 7.94
CA VAL A 144 -3.99 7.74 6.85
C VAL A 144 -3.24 7.13 5.67
N PHE A 145 -2.11 7.73 5.27
CA PHE A 145 -1.23 7.18 4.24
C PHE A 145 -0.71 5.78 4.61
N ARG A 146 -0.21 5.61 5.84
CA ARG A 146 0.26 4.31 6.36
C ARG A 146 -0.84 3.25 6.30
N MET A 147 -2.06 3.58 6.72
CA MET A 147 -3.20 2.66 6.70
C MET A 147 -3.65 2.29 5.29
N PHE A 148 -3.69 3.25 4.34
CA PHE A 148 -3.98 2.99 2.94
C PHE A 148 -3.02 1.93 2.36
N TYR A 149 -1.72 2.06 2.63
CA TYR A 149 -0.72 1.09 2.21
C TYR A 149 -0.85 -0.27 2.89
N ALA A 150 -1.02 -0.28 4.21
CA ALA A 150 -1.16 -1.49 5.00
C ALA A 150 -2.33 -2.35 4.51
N VAL A 151 -3.52 -1.75 4.36
CA VAL A 151 -4.73 -2.45 3.91
C VAL A 151 -4.56 -2.98 2.49
N THR A 152 -4.01 -2.16 1.59
CA THR A 152 -3.82 -2.55 0.18
C THR A 152 -2.80 -3.69 0.06
N LEU A 153 -1.69 -3.64 0.80
CA LEU A 153 -0.65 -4.68 0.79
C LEU A 153 -1.16 -6.00 1.39
N ILE A 154 -1.88 -5.97 2.51
CA ILE A 154 -2.48 -7.19 3.08
C ILE A 154 -3.39 -7.85 2.07
N LYS A 155 -4.29 -7.09 1.44
CA LYS A 155 -5.23 -7.67 0.46
C LYS A 155 -4.49 -8.30 -0.73
N ILE A 156 -3.48 -7.61 -1.26
CA ILE A 156 -2.61 -8.16 -2.32
C ILE A 156 -1.98 -9.48 -1.87
N LEU A 157 -1.40 -9.52 -0.67
CA LEU A 157 -0.69 -10.67 -0.15
C LEU A 157 -1.64 -11.87 0.06
N ILE A 158 -2.79 -11.65 0.68
CA ILE A 158 -3.81 -12.70 0.90
C ILE A 158 -4.26 -13.27 -0.45
N SER A 159 -4.62 -12.39 -1.39
CA SER A 159 -5.04 -12.80 -2.73
C SER A 159 -3.94 -13.60 -3.45
N PHE A 160 -2.68 -13.16 -3.36
CA PHE A 160 -1.57 -13.84 -3.99
C PHE A 160 -1.33 -15.24 -3.41
N VAL A 161 -1.32 -15.37 -2.07
CA VAL A 161 -1.15 -16.65 -1.38
C VAL A 161 -2.30 -17.60 -1.70
N TRP A 162 -3.53 -17.10 -1.77
CA TRP A 162 -4.71 -17.89 -2.11
C TRP A 162 -4.62 -18.46 -3.53
N ILE A 163 -4.36 -17.62 -4.52
CA ILE A 163 -4.20 -18.04 -5.92
C ILE A 163 -3.04 -19.05 -6.03
N TYR A 164 -1.90 -18.77 -5.40
CA TYR A 164 -0.76 -19.68 -5.39
C TYR A 164 -1.11 -21.05 -4.76
N GLY A 165 -1.86 -21.06 -3.66
CA GLY A 165 -2.36 -22.26 -3.00
C GLY A 165 -3.24 -23.10 -3.91
N LYS A 166 -4.27 -22.49 -4.54
CA LYS A 166 -5.15 -23.20 -5.48
C LYS A 166 -4.38 -23.75 -6.68
N ILE A 167 -3.40 -23.02 -7.23
CA ILE A 167 -2.53 -23.52 -8.31
C ILE A 167 -1.79 -24.79 -7.91
N ARG A 168 -1.23 -24.80 -6.70
CA ARG A 168 -0.48 -25.95 -6.19
C ARG A 168 -1.39 -27.16 -5.99
N MET A 169 -2.58 -26.96 -5.44
CA MET A 169 -3.57 -28.02 -5.26
C MET A 169 -4.03 -28.60 -6.61
N ALA A 170 -4.35 -27.74 -7.58
CA ALA A 170 -4.73 -28.18 -8.92
C ALA A 170 -3.64 -29.04 -9.57
N ARG A 171 -2.36 -28.63 -9.50
CA ARG A 171 -1.23 -29.41 -10.02
C ARG A 171 -1.09 -30.79 -9.37
N GLN A 172 -1.35 -30.91 -8.06
CA GLN A 172 -1.29 -32.20 -7.36
C GLN A 172 -2.40 -33.15 -7.82
N THR A 173 -3.62 -32.65 -8.01
CA THR A 173 -4.75 -33.47 -8.49
C THR A 173 -4.54 -33.97 -9.93
N PHE A 174 -4.04 -33.13 -10.83
CA PHE A 174 -3.72 -33.54 -12.21
C PHE A 174 -2.50 -34.46 -12.30
N GLY A 175 -1.49 -34.28 -11.42
CA GLY A 175 -0.34 -35.18 -11.33
C GLY A 175 -0.69 -36.57 -10.80
N SER A 176 -1.68 -36.69 -9.91
CA SER A 176 -2.14 -37.98 -9.40
C SER A 176 -3.01 -38.74 -10.41
N SER A 177 -3.81 -38.03 -11.21
CA SER A 177 -4.70 -38.63 -12.22
C SER A 177 -3.94 -39.28 -13.38
N SER A 178 -2.83 -38.68 -13.83
CA SER A 178 -1.97 -39.27 -14.87
C SER A 178 -1.21 -40.52 -14.40
N SER A 179 -0.90 -40.61 -13.09
CA SER A 179 -0.29 -41.80 -12.51
C SER A 179 -1.28 -42.95 -12.32
N GLN A 180 -2.57 -42.66 -12.12
CA GLN A 180 -3.60 -43.70 -12.03
C GLN A 180 -3.92 -44.32 -13.39
N LEU A 181 -3.94 -43.55 -14.48
CA LEU A 181 -4.15 -44.09 -15.83
C LEU A 181 -3.04 -45.07 -16.27
N ARG A 182 -1.80 -44.87 -15.82
CA ARG A 182 -0.69 -45.80 -16.08
C ARG A 182 -0.71 -47.10 -15.27
N LEU A 183 -1.55 -47.18 -14.23
CA LEU A 183 -1.74 -48.40 -13.44
C LEU A 183 -2.80 -49.33 -14.04
N PHE A 184 -3.54 -48.87 -15.05
CA PHE A 184 -4.57 -49.62 -15.77
C PHE A 184 -4.17 -49.98 -17.21
N GLU A 185 -2.92 -49.69 -17.62
CA GLU A 185 -2.26 -50.22 -18.82
C GLU A 185 -1.28 -51.33 -18.44
#